data_AF-A0A7V8XUY5-F1
#
_entry.id   AF-A0A7V8XUY5-F1
#
_cell.length_a   1.000
_cell.length_b   1.000
_cell.length_c   1.000
_cell.angle_alpha   90.00
_cell.angle_beta   90.00
_cell.angle_gamma   90.00
#
_symmetry.space_group_name_H-M   'P 1'
#
loop_
_entity.id
_entity.type
_entity.pdbx_description
1 polymer ?
#
loop_
_entity_poly.entity_id
_entity_poly.type
_entity_poly.pdbx_seq_one_letter_code
_entity_poly.pdbx_strand_id
1 'polypeptide(L)'
;DKGSAIMLLYPEESAGWNGRMWLTAHGAGPSFRDGSLKPWDKNYNPADTWRDISKHERLMLSKGFALAKTRRSAHKDRGDITVTFDDGTRAQERNLTEQPKMLLGWGLLAENVMKARLGKEPSRTYWYGHSSGARPGRLVNYQPGLNKGADGKPIIDGILAGDSGAGMWQPILHENGKDVLFTIPEDRARFVKQIETSHMLYWNTTEDDPPSYATRDYLANKRLNARVLRDKGLGDKHRVYEIEGISHSGGEYLPEGKRAPDVDILDVSRVMDAMIDLLDNWVEKGIEPPPSMSSWHELGDLDKDGVIENPAIRLPELACPTGIYAPYPPSGKDAGITETFFTPFDGKELEPLDGRGLFVDMNFTRVRDFRETIDQAWIRLGLLKPGERFSKDAYNACVKKSLETLKARKLLTPRVHEFYTQRMKTN
;
A
#
# COMPACT_ATOMS: atom_id res chain seq x y z
N ASP A 1 23.71 -12.66 12.98
CA ASP A 1 23.73 -13.38 11.69
C ASP A 1 23.08 -12.52 10.62
N LYS A 2 23.69 -12.47 9.44
CA LYS A 2 23.11 -11.85 8.23
C LYS A 2 22.43 -12.98 7.45
N GLY A 3 21.27 -12.70 6.86
CA GLY A 3 20.59 -13.70 6.05
C GLY A 3 19.14 -13.40 5.76
N SER A 4 18.56 -14.36 5.05
CA SER A 4 17.23 -14.29 4.46
C SER A 4 16.43 -15.55 4.83
N ALA A 5 15.16 -15.39 5.15
CA ALA A 5 14.27 -16.48 5.55
C ALA A 5 12.84 -16.27 5.08
N ILE A 6 12.06 -17.33 5.20
CA ILE A 6 10.61 -17.31 5.04
C ILE A 6 9.97 -17.82 6.33
N MET A 7 8.95 -17.13 6.80
CA MET A 7 8.09 -17.54 7.91
C MET A 7 6.75 -17.99 7.34
N LEU A 8 6.34 -19.21 7.67
CA LEU A 8 5.08 -19.78 7.23
C LEU A 8 4.08 -19.78 8.37
N LEU A 9 2.90 -19.20 8.15
CA LEU A 9 1.78 -19.25 9.07
C LEU A 9 0.58 -19.88 8.35
N TYR A 10 0.10 -20.99 8.89
CA TYR A 10 -1.02 -21.76 8.36
C TYR A 10 -1.74 -22.43 9.53
N PRO A 11 -3.03 -22.76 9.40
CA PRO A 11 -3.75 -23.46 10.46
C PRO A 11 -3.21 -24.88 10.63
N GLU A 12 -3.28 -25.42 11.84
CA GLU A 12 -2.86 -26.79 12.15
C GLU A 12 -3.67 -27.82 11.35
N GLU A 13 -4.98 -27.59 11.26
CA GLU A 13 -5.91 -28.45 10.54
C GLU A 13 -6.33 -27.85 9.20
N SER A 14 -6.43 -28.71 8.17
CA SER A 14 -6.81 -28.30 6.81
C SER A 14 -8.19 -27.63 6.73
N ALA A 15 -9.10 -27.97 7.65
CA ALA A 15 -10.44 -27.38 7.74
C ALA A 15 -10.43 -25.87 8.08
N GLY A 16 -9.37 -25.38 8.74
CA GLY A 16 -9.20 -23.96 9.06
C GLY A 16 -8.65 -23.14 7.89
N TRP A 17 -8.28 -23.77 6.78
CA TRP A 17 -7.62 -23.14 5.65
C TRP A 17 -8.57 -22.99 4.46
N ASN A 18 -8.65 -21.79 3.89
CA ASN A 18 -9.48 -21.52 2.72
C ASN A 18 -8.89 -22.04 1.39
N GLY A 19 -7.77 -22.77 1.43
CA GLY A 19 -7.10 -23.33 0.27
C GLY A 19 -6.16 -22.38 -0.47
N ARG A 20 -5.96 -21.13 0.00
CA ARG A 20 -5.17 -20.10 -0.68
C ARG A 20 -4.08 -19.51 0.21
N MET A 21 -3.03 -18.94 -0.38
CA MET A 21 -1.87 -18.41 0.33
C MET A 21 -1.47 -17.00 -0.14
N TRP A 22 -0.90 -16.19 0.75
CA TRP A 22 -0.21 -14.95 0.41
C TRP A 22 1.30 -15.10 0.58
N LEU A 23 2.08 -14.80 -0.46
CA LEU A 23 3.50 -14.50 -0.37
C LEU A 23 3.66 -13.01 -0.05
N THR A 24 4.30 -12.67 1.07
CA THR A 24 4.45 -11.27 1.50
C THR A 24 5.89 -10.77 1.51
N ALA A 25 6.09 -9.58 0.96
CA ALA A 25 7.37 -8.88 0.89
C ALA A 25 7.32 -7.55 1.62
N HIS A 26 8.16 -7.38 2.63
CA HIS A 26 8.23 -6.14 3.40
C HIS A 26 8.95 -5.02 2.64
N GLY A 27 8.70 -3.77 3.05
CA GLY A 27 9.38 -2.58 2.55
C GLY A 27 10.81 -2.40 3.04
N ALA A 28 11.44 -1.32 2.59
CA ALA A 28 12.75 -0.89 3.04
C ALA A 28 12.62 -0.23 4.41
N GLY A 29 13.60 -0.43 5.29
CA GLY A 29 13.64 0.26 6.57
C GLY A 29 14.96 0.03 7.32
N PRO A 30 15.26 0.83 8.36
CA PRO A 30 16.50 0.71 9.13
C PRO A 30 16.72 -0.71 9.70
N SER A 31 15.63 -1.33 10.18
CA SER A 31 15.62 -2.71 10.70
C SER A 31 15.82 -3.80 9.64
N PHE A 32 15.94 -3.43 8.36
CA PHE A 32 16.02 -4.33 7.20
C PHE A 32 17.24 -4.01 6.30
N ARG A 33 18.21 -3.23 6.81
CA ARG A 33 19.41 -2.79 6.08
C ARG A 33 20.47 -3.89 5.89
N ASP A 34 20.65 -4.77 6.88
CA ASP A 34 21.75 -5.76 6.92
C ASP A 34 21.24 -7.22 6.90
N GLY A 35 20.05 -7.45 6.35
CA GLY A 35 19.28 -8.68 6.50
C GLY A 35 18.36 -8.62 7.74
N SER A 36 17.27 -9.39 7.71
CA SER A 36 16.26 -9.38 8.78
C SER A 36 16.16 -10.71 9.54
N LEU A 37 17.12 -11.60 9.30
CA LEU A 37 17.27 -12.81 10.08
C LEU A 37 17.80 -12.46 11.48
N LYS A 38 16.89 -12.25 12.43
CA LYS A 38 17.26 -12.40 13.85
C LYS A 38 17.46 -13.90 14.12
N PRO A 39 18.24 -14.29 15.14
CA PRO A 39 18.18 -15.65 15.68
C PRO A 39 16.72 -16.14 15.80
N TRP A 40 16.44 -17.40 15.47
CA TRP A 40 15.08 -17.94 15.37
C TRP A 40 14.25 -17.71 16.65
N ASP A 41 14.87 -17.88 17.81
CA ASP A 41 14.34 -17.61 19.15
C ASP A 41 14.00 -16.14 19.42
N LYS A 42 14.50 -15.22 18.57
CA LYS A 42 14.20 -13.78 18.60
C LYS A 42 13.20 -13.34 17.51
N ASN A 43 12.87 -14.21 16.57
CA ASN A 43 11.83 -13.95 15.55
C ASN A 43 10.43 -14.35 16.03
N TYR A 44 10.35 -15.17 17.07
CA TYR A 44 9.10 -15.61 17.68
C TYR A 44 9.17 -15.36 19.18
N ASN A 45 8.38 -14.40 19.65
CA ASN A 45 8.13 -14.22 21.08
C ASN A 45 6.82 -14.94 21.41
N PRO A 46 6.81 -16.04 22.18
CA PRO A 46 5.58 -16.71 22.57
C PRO A 46 4.63 -15.78 23.35
N ALA A 47 5.17 -14.78 24.05
CA ALA A 47 4.38 -13.80 24.78
C ALA A 47 3.80 -12.68 23.89
N ASP A 48 4.30 -12.53 22.65
CA ASP A 48 3.79 -11.58 21.67
C ASP A 48 3.97 -12.15 20.26
N THR A 49 3.16 -13.17 19.96
CA THR A 49 3.21 -13.92 18.70
C THR A 49 2.86 -13.08 17.48
N TRP A 50 2.29 -11.89 17.70
CA TRP A 50 1.82 -11.01 16.64
C TRP A 50 2.73 -9.83 16.34
N ARG A 51 3.78 -9.60 17.16
CA ARG A 51 4.69 -8.45 17.02
C ARG A 51 5.22 -8.24 15.61
N ASP A 52 5.62 -9.34 14.98
CA ASP A 52 6.25 -9.33 13.66
C ASP A 52 5.23 -9.56 12.52
N ILE A 53 3.92 -9.56 12.81
CA ILE A 53 2.84 -9.71 11.83
C ILE A 53 2.07 -8.39 11.72
N SER A 54 2.08 -7.79 10.52
CA SER A 54 1.42 -6.50 10.26
C SER A 54 -0.09 -6.63 10.35
N LYS A 55 -0.80 -5.50 10.53
CA LYS A 55 -2.27 -5.50 10.49
C LYS A 55 -2.80 -6.11 9.19
N HIS A 56 -2.18 -5.85 8.05
CA HIS A 56 -2.62 -6.39 6.76
C HIS A 56 -2.45 -7.92 6.69
N GLU A 57 -1.34 -8.44 7.19
CA GLU A 57 -1.11 -9.88 7.29
C GLU A 57 -2.11 -10.56 8.25
N ARG A 58 -2.45 -9.90 9.37
CA ARG A 58 -3.50 -10.38 10.28
C ARG A 58 -4.87 -10.41 9.60
N LEU A 59 -5.18 -9.44 8.73
CA LEU A 59 -6.41 -9.47 7.94
C LEU A 59 -6.45 -10.68 7.00
N MET A 60 -5.35 -10.98 6.31
CA MET A 60 -5.23 -12.18 5.45
C MET A 60 -5.46 -13.46 6.23
N LEU A 61 -4.79 -13.62 7.38
CA LEU A 61 -4.99 -14.79 8.26
C LEU A 61 -6.43 -14.88 8.75
N SER A 62 -7.05 -13.76 9.13
CA SER A 62 -8.45 -13.73 9.59
C SER A 62 -9.47 -14.14 8.52
N LYS A 63 -9.10 -14.05 7.24
CA LYS A 63 -9.90 -14.50 6.09
C LYS A 63 -9.58 -15.95 5.67
N GLY A 64 -8.81 -16.67 6.49
CA GLY A 64 -8.48 -18.08 6.31
C GLY A 64 -7.36 -18.35 5.29
N PHE A 65 -6.62 -17.34 4.83
CA PHE A 65 -5.45 -17.56 3.99
C PHE A 65 -4.27 -18.04 4.83
N ALA A 66 -3.40 -18.84 4.22
CA ALA A 66 -2.04 -19.04 4.74
C ALA A 66 -1.13 -17.88 4.34
N LEU A 67 -0.02 -17.72 5.05
CA LEU A 67 0.94 -16.64 4.88
C LEU A 67 2.36 -17.17 4.76
N ALA A 68 3.02 -16.79 3.68
CA ALA A 68 4.43 -16.98 3.39
C ALA A 68 5.15 -15.63 3.50
N LYS A 69 5.57 -15.26 4.71
CA LYS A 69 6.20 -13.98 4.98
C LYS A 69 7.71 -14.04 4.75
N THR A 70 8.18 -13.24 3.80
CA THR A 70 9.62 -13.14 3.53
C THR A 70 10.30 -12.23 4.57
N ARG A 71 11.54 -12.59 4.94
CA ARG A 71 12.46 -11.81 5.74
C ARG A 71 13.76 -11.70 4.94
N ARG A 72 14.03 -10.53 4.39
CA ARG A 72 15.13 -10.32 3.43
C ARG A 72 15.78 -8.96 3.58
N SER A 73 16.86 -8.73 2.86
CA SER A 73 17.37 -7.37 2.64
C SER A 73 16.45 -6.62 1.68
N ALA A 74 16.07 -5.40 2.05
CA ALA A 74 15.12 -4.60 1.27
C ALA A 74 15.62 -3.17 1.02
N HIS A 75 16.87 -2.90 1.40
CA HIS A 75 17.51 -1.62 1.23
C HIS A 75 18.18 -1.54 -0.15
N LYS A 76 18.05 -0.41 -0.85
CA LYS A 76 18.57 -0.27 -2.22
C LYS A 76 20.10 -0.39 -2.32
N ASP A 77 20.83 0.13 -1.32
CA ASP A 77 22.30 0.25 -1.39
C ASP A 77 23.05 -0.76 -0.52
N ARG A 78 22.35 -1.61 0.24
CA ARG A 78 22.96 -2.55 1.20
C ARG A 78 22.17 -3.85 1.30
N GLY A 79 22.88 -4.94 1.53
CA GLY A 79 22.28 -6.25 1.75
C GLY A 79 23.20 -7.23 2.46
N ASP A 80 22.84 -8.50 2.38
CA ASP A 80 23.41 -9.62 3.14
C ASP A 80 24.26 -10.55 2.27
N ILE A 81 24.46 -10.24 0.98
CA ILE A 81 25.11 -11.15 0.03
C ILE A 81 26.50 -10.61 -0.38
N THR A 82 27.50 -11.50 -0.41
CA THR A 82 28.78 -11.25 -1.06
C THR A 82 28.77 -11.86 -2.46
N VAL A 83 29.01 -11.04 -3.47
CA VAL A 83 29.14 -11.45 -4.87
C VAL A 83 30.63 -11.60 -5.19
N THR A 84 31.02 -12.73 -5.77
CA THR A 84 32.36 -12.91 -6.35
C THR A 84 32.21 -12.83 -7.87
N PHE A 85 32.94 -11.92 -8.51
CA PHE A 85 32.95 -11.77 -9.95
C PHE A 85 33.92 -12.78 -10.59
N ASP A 86 33.84 -12.95 -11.92
CA ASP A 86 34.63 -13.93 -12.66
C ASP A 86 36.15 -13.67 -12.56
N ASP A 87 36.57 -12.43 -12.31
CA ASP A 87 37.96 -12.04 -12.06
C ASP A 87 38.43 -12.32 -10.61
N GLY A 88 37.58 -12.95 -9.79
CA GLY A 88 37.83 -13.26 -8.39
C GLY A 88 37.63 -12.08 -7.42
N THR A 89 37.33 -10.88 -7.91
CA THR A 89 37.04 -9.73 -7.05
C THR A 89 35.71 -9.93 -6.32
N ARG A 90 35.59 -9.34 -5.13
CA ARG A 90 34.43 -9.49 -4.26
C ARG A 90 33.72 -8.17 -4.02
N ALA A 91 32.43 -8.15 -4.30
CA ALA A 91 31.49 -7.11 -3.91
C ALA A 91 30.73 -7.56 -2.66
N GLN A 92 31.00 -6.93 -1.52
CA GLN A 92 30.29 -7.23 -0.28
C GLN A 92 28.97 -6.46 -0.18
N GLU A 93 28.09 -6.92 0.71
CA GLU A 93 26.85 -6.24 1.12
C GLU A 93 25.91 -5.88 -0.04
N ARG A 94 25.83 -6.75 -1.04
CA ARG A 94 24.91 -6.61 -2.16
C ARG A 94 23.52 -7.08 -1.77
N ASN A 95 22.51 -6.36 -2.24
CA ASN A 95 21.12 -6.77 -2.16
C ASN A 95 20.73 -7.46 -3.48
N LEU A 96 20.67 -8.79 -3.46
CA LEU A 96 20.08 -9.59 -4.55
C LEU A 96 18.68 -10.12 -4.18
N THR A 97 18.15 -9.74 -3.03
CA THR A 97 16.92 -10.30 -2.48
C THR A 97 15.66 -9.53 -2.89
N GLU A 98 15.83 -8.45 -3.66
CA GLU A 98 14.74 -7.79 -4.40
C GLU A 98 14.45 -8.45 -5.76
N GLN A 99 15.21 -9.48 -6.14
CA GLN A 99 14.98 -10.23 -7.37
C GLN A 99 13.69 -11.06 -7.24
N PRO A 100 12.65 -10.84 -8.08
CA PRO A 100 11.38 -11.54 -7.91
C PRO A 100 11.52 -13.05 -8.05
N LYS A 101 12.46 -13.55 -8.86
CA LYS A 101 12.71 -14.99 -9.04
C LYS A 101 13.04 -15.71 -7.73
N MET A 102 13.79 -15.07 -6.83
CA MET A 102 14.09 -15.63 -5.51
C MET A 102 12.82 -15.73 -4.66
N LEU A 103 11.99 -14.68 -4.68
CA LEU A 103 10.75 -14.61 -3.91
C LEU A 103 9.71 -15.62 -4.44
N LEU A 104 9.62 -15.79 -5.76
CA LEU A 104 8.81 -16.84 -6.39
C LEU A 104 9.28 -18.25 -5.99
N GLY A 105 10.61 -18.48 -5.92
CA GLY A 105 11.17 -19.74 -5.43
C GLY A 105 10.78 -20.04 -3.98
N TRP A 106 10.73 -19.02 -3.12
CA TRP A 106 10.20 -19.15 -1.76
C TRP A 106 8.69 -19.41 -1.73
N GLY A 107 7.93 -18.82 -2.65
CA GLY A 107 6.51 -19.16 -2.84
C GLY A 107 6.31 -20.64 -3.13
N LEU A 108 7.04 -21.18 -4.11
CA LEU A 108 7.01 -22.62 -4.45
C LEU A 108 7.45 -23.51 -3.28
N LEU A 109 8.46 -23.10 -2.51
CA LEU A 109 8.86 -23.81 -1.28
C LEU A 109 7.70 -23.84 -0.27
N ALA A 110 7.02 -22.71 -0.07
CA ALA A 110 5.88 -22.62 0.84
C ALA A 110 4.72 -23.52 0.39
N GLU A 111 4.39 -23.53 -0.91
CA GLU A 111 3.36 -24.41 -1.49
C GLU A 111 3.67 -25.89 -1.22
N ASN A 112 4.93 -26.30 -1.41
CA ASN A 112 5.38 -27.67 -1.13
C ASN A 112 5.26 -28.02 0.36
N VAL A 113 5.65 -27.11 1.26
CA VAL A 113 5.48 -27.31 2.71
C VAL A 113 4.00 -27.43 3.07
N MET A 114 3.14 -26.58 2.50
CA MET A 114 1.70 -26.65 2.73
C MET A 114 1.10 -27.94 2.21
N LYS A 115 1.50 -28.43 1.03
CA LYS A 115 1.08 -29.74 0.52
C LYS A 115 1.44 -30.87 1.47
N ALA A 116 2.67 -30.86 1.98
CA ALA A 116 3.15 -31.87 2.92
C ALA A 116 2.42 -31.82 4.27
N ARG A 117 2.03 -30.63 4.73
CA ARG A 117 1.41 -30.42 6.05
C ARG A 117 -0.11 -30.53 6.04
N LEU A 118 -0.76 -30.06 4.97
CA LEU A 118 -2.22 -29.93 4.86
C LEU A 118 -2.82 -30.86 3.79
N GLY A 119 -2.00 -31.67 3.13
CA GLY A 119 -2.41 -32.68 2.15
C GLY A 119 -2.70 -32.16 0.74
N LYS A 120 -2.65 -30.84 0.50
CA LYS A 120 -2.88 -30.22 -0.82
C LYS A 120 -2.10 -28.92 -1.00
N GLU A 121 -1.74 -28.62 -2.24
CA GLU A 121 -1.15 -27.33 -2.62
C GLU A 121 -2.22 -26.22 -2.54
N PRO A 122 -1.82 -24.96 -2.34
CA PRO A 122 -2.73 -23.83 -2.50
C PRO A 122 -3.36 -23.83 -3.89
N SER A 123 -4.67 -23.61 -3.97
CA SER A 123 -5.37 -23.42 -5.24
C SER A 123 -5.02 -22.07 -5.88
N ARG A 124 -4.60 -21.10 -5.07
CA ARG A 124 -4.06 -19.81 -5.48
C ARG A 124 -2.96 -19.33 -4.54
N THR A 125 -2.02 -18.61 -5.13
CA THR A 125 -0.99 -17.86 -4.41
C THR A 125 -1.03 -16.39 -4.82
N TYR A 126 -1.23 -15.52 -3.84
CA TYR A 126 -1.28 -14.07 -4.05
C TYR A 126 0.03 -13.42 -3.60
N TRP A 127 0.36 -12.27 -4.17
CA TRP A 127 1.47 -11.44 -3.71
C TRP A 127 0.94 -10.23 -2.97
N TYR A 128 1.48 -9.96 -1.77
CA TYR A 128 1.37 -8.64 -1.16
C TYR A 128 2.74 -8.06 -0.84
N GLY A 129 2.93 -6.78 -1.14
CA GLY A 129 4.10 -6.07 -0.64
C GLY A 129 3.81 -4.61 -0.41
N HIS A 130 4.49 -4.04 0.58
CA HIS A 130 4.47 -2.60 0.85
C HIS A 130 5.80 -1.96 0.44
N SER A 131 5.79 -0.74 -0.10
CA SER A 131 7.01 0.01 -0.42
C SER A 131 7.94 -0.80 -1.35
N SER A 132 9.19 -1.06 -0.94
CA SER A 132 10.15 -1.84 -1.71
C SER A 132 9.74 -3.30 -1.91
N GLY A 133 8.81 -3.84 -1.13
CA GLY A 133 8.24 -5.18 -1.34
C GLY A 133 7.15 -5.23 -2.41
N ALA A 134 6.48 -4.11 -2.68
CA ALA A 134 5.52 -4.01 -3.79
C ALA A 134 6.22 -3.97 -5.15
N ARG A 135 7.42 -3.37 -5.18
CA ARG A 135 8.25 -3.27 -6.39
C ARG A 135 8.42 -4.65 -7.06
N PRO A 136 8.99 -5.70 -6.42
CA PRO A 136 9.17 -7.02 -7.04
C PRO A 136 7.86 -7.65 -7.51
N GLY A 137 6.74 -7.37 -6.82
CA GLY A 137 5.40 -7.74 -7.28
C GLY A 137 5.10 -7.18 -8.67
N ARG A 138 5.35 -5.89 -8.93
CA ARG A 138 5.17 -5.30 -10.28
C ARG A 138 6.01 -6.02 -11.35
N LEU A 139 7.26 -6.38 -11.04
CA LEU A 139 8.13 -7.08 -12.01
C LEU A 139 7.64 -8.47 -12.38
N VAL A 140 6.90 -9.16 -11.49
CA VAL A 140 6.22 -10.42 -11.81
C VAL A 140 5.35 -10.27 -13.05
N ASN A 141 4.69 -9.11 -13.20
CA ASN A 141 3.89 -8.78 -14.38
C ASN A 141 4.74 -8.29 -15.56
N TYR A 142 5.82 -7.55 -15.33
CA TYR A 142 6.53 -6.88 -16.43
C TYR A 142 7.51 -7.79 -17.15
N GLN A 143 8.18 -8.72 -16.46
CA GLN A 143 9.15 -9.60 -17.09
C GLN A 143 8.48 -10.82 -17.77
N PRO A 144 8.59 -11.00 -19.11
CA PRO A 144 8.03 -12.15 -19.79
C PRO A 144 8.53 -13.48 -19.21
N GLY A 145 7.60 -14.41 -18.99
CA GLY A 145 7.91 -15.77 -18.52
C GLY A 145 8.34 -15.89 -17.05
N LEU A 146 8.49 -14.78 -16.31
CA LEU A 146 8.95 -14.83 -14.92
C LEU A 146 7.96 -15.53 -13.99
N ASN A 147 6.67 -15.26 -14.16
CA ASN A 147 5.59 -15.84 -13.38
C ASN A 147 5.12 -17.19 -13.94
N LYS A 148 6.02 -18.17 -14.06
CA LYS A 148 5.68 -19.52 -14.53
C LYS A 148 6.33 -20.58 -13.64
N GLY A 149 5.52 -21.49 -13.14
CA GLY A 149 5.95 -22.70 -12.45
C GLY A 149 6.48 -23.75 -13.44
N ALA A 150 6.97 -24.86 -12.90
CA ALA A 150 7.48 -25.97 -13.70
C ALA A 150 6.40 -26.63 -14.59
N ASP A 151 5.13 -26.53 -14.19
CA ASP A 151 3.97 -27.01 -14.96
C ASP A 151 3.45 -25.97 -15.97
N GLY A 152 4.12 -24.83 -16.11
CA GLY A 152 3.77 -23.74 -17.00
C GLY A 152 2.65 -22.83 -16.51
N LYS A 153 2.03 -23.11 -15.35
CA LYS A 153 1.00 -22.26 -14.74
C LYS A 153 1.62 -21.08 -14.01
N PRO A 154 0.87 -19.99 -13.77
CA PRO A 154 1.31 -18.90 -12.91
C PRO A 154 1.68 -19.39 -11.50
N ILE A 155 2.73 -18.82 -10.93
CA ILE A 155 3.06 -19.02 -9.50
C ILE A 155 2.25 -18.03 -8.65
N ILE A 156 2.07 -16.80 -9.14
CA ILE A 156 1.25 -15.77 -8.51
C ILE A 156 0.00 -15.53 -9.34
N ASP A 157 -1.17 -15.61 -8.74
CA ASP A 157 -2.46 -15.44 -9.41
C ASP A 157 -3.03 -14.03 -9.30
N GLY A 158 -2.59 -13.26 -8.30
CA GLY A 158 -3.01 -11.88 -8.09
C GLY A 158 -2.04 -11.10 -7.21
N ILE A 159 -2.00 -9.78 -7.41
CA ILE A 159 -1.05 -8.89 -6.75
C ILE A 159 -1.79 -7.75 -6.04
N LEU A 160 -1.48 -7.55 -4.75
CA LEU A 160 -1.83 -6.37 -3.98
C LEU A 160 -0.56 -5.57 -3.68
N ALA A 161 -0.36 -4.47 -4.39
CA ALA A 161 0.79 -3.59 -4.25
C ALA A 161 0.46 -2.42 -3.33
N GLY A 162 1.05 -2.38 -2.14
CA GLY A 162 0.87 -1.31 -1.16
C GLY A 162 1.92 -0.21 -1.32
N ASP A 163 1.51 0.96 -1.78
CA ASP A 163 2.30 2.18 -1.88
C ASP A 163 3.71 1.97 -2.46
N SER A 164 3.77 1.47 -3.70
CA SER A 164 5.00 0.94 -4.29
C SER A 164 6.17 1.93 -4.23
N GLY A 165 7.32 1.45 -3.75
CA GLY A 165 8.49 2.26 -3.46
C GLY A 165 8.88 3.18 -4.62
N ALA A 166 8.83 4.50 -4.37
CA ALA A 166 9.10 5.57 -5.32
C ALA A 166 8.29 5.58 -6.63
N GLY A 167 7.27 4.73 -6.74
CA GLY A 167 6.57 4.46 -8.01
C GLY A 167 7.50 3.86 -9.09
N MET A 168 8.66 3.33 -8.70
CA MET A 168 9.68 2.81 -9.61
C MET A 168 9.20 1.60 -10.43
N TRP A 169 9.99 1.29 -11.46
CA TRP A 169 9.73 0.25 -12.46
C TRP A 169 8.45 0.57 -13.21
N GLN A 170 8.55 1.57 -14.08
CA GLN A 170 7.48 1.89 -15.01
C GLN A 170 7.25 0.70 -15.94
N PRO A 171 6.02 0.46 -16.40
CA PRO A 171 5.69 -0.67 -17.27
C PRO A 171 6.12 -0.33 -18.71
N ILE A 172 7.38 0.04 -18.91
CA ILE A 172 7.99 0.47 -20.18
C ILE A 172 9.31 -0.28 -20.31
N LEU A 173 9.52 -0.95 -21.45
CA LEU A 173 10.78 -1.61 -21.79
C LEU A 173 11.17 -1.21 -23.20
N HIS A 174 12.27 -0.47 -23.35
CA HIS A 174 12.75 -0.07 -24.67
C HIS A 174 13.70 -1.10 -25.26
N GLU A 175 13.36 -1.61 -26.44
CA GLU A 175 14.27 -2.34 -27.32
C GLU A 175 14.36 -1.59 -28.64
N ASN A 176 15.58 -1.29 -29.10
CA ASN A 176 15.84 -0.53 -30.32
C ASN A 176 15.04 0.80 -30.40
N GLY A 177 14.92 1.50 -29.28
CA GLY A 177 14.22 2.79 -29.18
C GLY A 177 12.69 2.70 -29.18
N LYS A 178 12.09 1.50 -29.11
CA LYS A 178 10.64 1.29 -29.06
C LYS A 178 10.24 0.59 -27.78
N ASP A 179 9.14 1.01 -27.19
CA ASP A 179 8.52 0.26 -26.09
C ASP A 179 7.95 -1.05 -26.64
N VAL A 180 8.43 -2.17 -26.10
CA VAL A 180 8.02 -3.52 -26.51
C VAL A 180 7.08 -4.17 -25.50
N LEU A 181 6.96 -3.63 -24.28
CA LEU A 181 6.23 -4.30 -23.21
C LEU A 181 4.71 -4.18 -23.42
N PHE A 182 4.00 -5.31 -23.43
CA PHE A 182 2.52 -5.38 -23.60
C PHE A 182 1.99 -4.81 -24.92
N THR A 183 2.84 -4.76 -25.94
CA THR A 183 2.45 -4.28 -27.27
C THR A 183 1.53 -5.26 -28.01
N ILE A 184 1.62 -6.55 -27.70
CA ILE A 184 0.81 -7.62 -28.33
C ILE A 184 -0.21 -8.26 -27.37
N PRO A 185 -1.31 -8.84 -27.87
CA PRO A 185 -2.34 -9.47 -27.03
C PRO A 185 -1.81 -10.57 -26.10
N GLU A 186 -0.84 -11.37 -26.54
CA GLU A 186 -0.29 -12.49 -25.79
C GLU A 186 0.44 -12.00 -24.52
N ASP A 187 1.15 -10.88 -24.63
CA ASP A 187 1.80 -10.25 -23.49
C ASP A 187 0.79 -9.63 -22.52
N ARG A 188 -0.31 -9.09 -23.02
CA ARG A 188 -1.40 -8.60 -22.15
C ARG A 188 -2.12 -9.76 -21.46
N ALA A 189 -2.27 -10.89 -22.14
CA ALA A 189 -2.92 -12.07 -21.61
C ALA A 189 -2.20 -12.63 -20.38
N ARG A 190 -0.86 -12.61 -20.34
CA ARG A 190 -0.05 -13.06 -19.19
C ARG A 190 -0.09 -12.13 -17.97
N PHE A 191 -0.57 -10.90 -18.10
CA PHE A 191 -0.68 -9.98 -16.96
C PHE A 191 -1.69 -10.53 -15.95
N VAL A 192 -1.25 -10.71 -14.70
CA VAL A 192 -2.11 -11.15 -13.59
C VAL A 192 -2.77 -9.96 -12.92
N LYS A 193 -3.98 -10.18 -12.41
CA LYS A 193 -4.81 -9.12 -11.82
C LYS A 193 -4.07 -8.42 -10.70
N GLN A 194 -4.03 -7.10 -10.74
CA GLN A 194 -3.27 -6.28 -9.81
C GLN A 194 -4.13 -5.14 -9.27
N ILE A 195 -4.17 -5.04 -7.94
CA ILE A 195 -4.66 -3.85 -7.23
C ILE A 195 -3.45 -3.14 -6.63
N GLU A 196 -3.35 -1.84 -6.85
CA GLU A 196 -2.36 -0.99 -6.22
C GLU A 196 -3.01 0.07 -5.35
N THR A 197 -2.59 0.19 -4.09
CA THR A 197 -2.96 1.32 -3.23
C THR A 197 -1.84 2.35 -3.23
N SER A 198 -2.14 3.63 -3.39
CA SER A 198 -1.15 4.71 -3.41
C SER A 198 -1.46 5.76 -2.35
N HIS A 199 -0.46 6.24 -1.63
CA HIS A 199 -0.63 7.20 -0.54
C HIS A 199 -0.34 8.62 -1.03
N MET A 200 -1.32 9.52 -0.91
CA MET A 200 -1.25 10.85 -1.55
C MET A 200 -0.27 11.83 -0.91
N LEU A 201 0.04 11.67 0.38
CA LEU A 201 0.99 12.55 1.06
C LEU A 201 2.42 12.04 1.00
N TYR A 202 2.73 11.03 0.17
CA TYR A 202 4.10 10.59 -0.03
C TYR A 202 4.80 11.40 -1.14
N TRP A 203 5.15 12.65 -0.81
CA TRP A 203 5.70 13.66 -1.73
C TRP A 203 7.23 13.59 -1.90
N ASN A 204 7.86 12.47 -1.55
CA ASN A 204 9.31 12.33 -1.64
C ASN A 204 9.80 12.28 -3.10
N THR A 205 11.08 12.57 -3.32
CA THR A 205 11.69 12.62 -4.64
C THR A 205 12.92 11.73 -4.78
N THR A 206 13.27 11.34 -6.01
CA THR A 206 14.58 10.73 -6.30
C THR A 206 15.61 11.82 -6.56
N GLU A 207 16.85 11.64 -6.10
CA GLU A 207 17.97 12.53 -6.42
C GLU A 207 18.42 12.38 -7.87
N ASP A 208 18.35 11.15 -8.41
CA ASP A 208 18.75 10.83 -9.77
C ASP A 208 17.78 11.42 -10.81
N ASP A 209 18.34 11.85 -11.95
CA ASP A 209 17.54 12.25 -13.11
C ASP A 209 16.78 11.04 -13.67
N PRO A 210 15.45 11.06 -13.62
CA PRO A 210 14.66 9.96 -14.16
C PRO A 210 14.75 9.96 -15.69
N PRO A 211 14.55 8.80 -16.34
CA PRO A 211 14.30 8.78 -17.78
C PRO A 211 13.08 9.65 -18.13
N SER A 212 12.98 10.10 -19.39
CA SER A 212 11.95 11.07 -19.83
C SER A 212 10.49 10.66 -19.61
N TYR A 213 10.24 9.37 -19.39
CA TYR A 213 8.91 8.81 -19.10
C TYR A 213 8.60 8.66 -17.60
N ALA A 214 9.52 9.09 -16.73
CA ALA A 214 9.37 9.10 -15.29
C ALA A 214 9.68 10.50 -14.74
N THR A 215 9.34 10.70 -13.48
CA THR A 215 9.56 11.97 -12.77
C THR A 215 10.34 11.71 -11.49
N ARG A 216 10.83 12.77 -10.85
CA ARG A 216 11.44 12.64 -9.53
C ARG A 216 10.37 12.38 -8.46
N ASP A 217 9.11 12.77 -8.69
CA ASP A 217 8.03 12.66 -7.70
C ASP A 217 7.46 11.23 -7.59
N TYR A 218 7.41 10.71 -6.37
CA TYR A 218 7.02 9.33 -6.11
C TYR A 218 5.55 9.04 -6.40
N LEU A 219 4.64 9.98 -6.08
CA LEU A 219 3.21 9.82 -6.35
C LEU A 219 2.93 9.94 -7.84
N ALA A 220 3.54 10.92 -8.51
CA ALA A 220 3.46 11.08 -9.95
C ALA A 220 3.94 9.83 -10.69
N ASN A 221 5.01 9.18 -10.23
CA ASN A 221 5.47 7.92 -10.80
C ASN A 221 4.45 6.77 -10.63
N LYS A 222 3.73 6.67 -9.50
CA LYS A 222 2.67 5.66 -9.32
C LYS A 222 1.49 5.94 -10.25
N ARG A 223 1.11 7.21 -10.38
CA ARG A 223 0.08 7.69 -11.31
C ARG A 223 0.44 7.39 -12.78
N LEU A 224 1.68 7.69 -13.17
CA LEU A 224 2.20 7.38 -14.51
C LEU A 224 2.19 5.88 -14.78
N ASN A 225 2.56 5.04 -13.81
CA ASN A 225 2.49 3.59 -13.95
C ASN A 225 1.06 3.13 -14.28
N ALA A 226 0.08 3.56 -13.48
CA ALA A 226 -1.32 3.24 -13.69
C ALA A 226 -1.84 3.74 -15.05
N ARG A 227 -1.48 4.97 -15.46
CA ARG A 227 -1.84 5.53 -16.77
C ARG A 227 -1.28 4.68 -17.90
N VAL A 228 0.02 4.38 -17.87
CA VAL A 228 0.67 3.61 -18.94
C VAL A 228 0.08 2.20 -19.03
N LEU A 229 -0.23 1.53 -17.90
CA LEU A 229 -0.92 0.23 -17.94
C LEU A 229 -2.31 0.34 -18.60
N ARG A 230 -3.09 1.36 -18.24
CA ARG A 230 -4.40 1.61 -18.87
C ARG A 230 -4.26 1.85 -20.37
N ASP A 231 -3.33 2.72 -20.78
CA ASP A 231 -3.11 3.07 -22.18
C ASP A 231 -2.61 1.87 -23.00
N LYS A 232 -1.93 0.91 -22.36
CA LYS A 232 -1.57 -0.40 -22.91
C LYS A 232 -2.74 -1.39 -22.95
N GLY A 233 -3.95 -0.99 -22.60
CA GLY A 233 -5.14 -1.85 -22.61
C GLY A 233 -5.19 -2.86 -21.47
N LEU A 234 -4.51 -2.60 -20.34
CA LEU A 234 -4.56 -3.43 -19.13
C LEU A 234 -5.50 -2.84 -18.06
N GLY A 235 -6.34 -1.89 -18.45
CA GLY A 235 -7.33 -1.26 -17.57
C GLY A 235 -8.39 -2.24 -17.05
N ASP A 236 -8.53 -3.44 -17.62
CA ASP A 236 -9.39 -4.55 -17.19
C ASP A 236 -8.67 -5.56 -16.28
N LYS A 237 -7.37 -5.35 -16.01
CA LYS A 237 -6.52 -6.21 -15.18
C LYS A 237 -5.75 -5.46 -14.10
N HIS A 238 -5.80 -4.13 -14.12
CA HIS A 238 -5.16 -3.27 -13.15
C HIS A 238 -6.17 -2.30 -12.53
N ARG A 239 -6.08 -2.06 -11.22
CA ARG A 239 -6.74 -0.97 -10.53
C ARG A 239 -5.76 -0.22 -9.64
N VAL A 240 -5.89 1.10 -9.60
CA VAL A 240 -5.22 1.93 -8.61
C VAL A 240 -6.25 2.59 -7.69
N TYR A 241 -5.98 2.59 -6.40
CA TYR A 241 -6.76 3.28 -5.38
C TYR A 241 -5.86 4.21 -4.60
N GLU A 242 -5.93 5.51 -4.89
CA GLU A 242 -5.28 6.53 -4.07
C GLU A 242 -6.01 6.70 -2.74
N ILE A 243 -5.26 6.85 -1.65
CA ILE A 243 -5.76 7.07 -0.30
C ILE A 243 -5.26 8.45 0.15
N GLU A 244 -6.19 9.32 0.53
CA GLU A 244 -5.91 10.68 0.97
C GLU A 244 -5.51 10.73 2.45
N GLY A 245 -4.76 11.76 2.84
CA GLY A 245 -4.43 12.02 4.24
C GLY A 245 -3.35 11.14 4.82
N ILE A 246 -2.65 10.35 3.99
CA ILE A 246 -1.59 9.47 4.45
C ILE A 246 -0.32 9.58 3.61
N SER A 247 0.84 9.58 4.30
CA SER A 247 2.17 9.51 3.69
C SER A 247 2.57 8.04 3.48
N HIS A 248 3.86 7.73 3.42
CA HIS A 248 4.33 6.40 3.08
C HIS A 248 3.85 5.31 4.07
N SER A 249 3.97 5.56 5.37
CA SER A 249 3.63 4.60 6.41
C SER A 249 2.12 4.44 6.51
N GLY A 250 1.62 3.22 6.29
CA GLY A 250 0.19 2.87 6.34
C GLY A 250 -0.41 2.66 7.74
N GLY A 251 0.31 3.00 8.81
CA GLY A 251 -0.08 2.66 10.20
C GLY A 251 -0.09 1.15 10.50
N GLU A 252 0.55 0.35 9.64
CA GLU A 252 0.42 -1.12 9.59
C GLU A 252 0.94 -1.85 10.85
N TYR A 253 1.82 -1.19 11.61
CA TYR A 253 2.47 -1.71 12.82
C TYR A 253 2.16 -0.88 14.07
N LEU A 254 1.33 0.16 13.96
CA LEU A 254 1.01 1.05 15.07
C LEU A 254 -0.36 0.70 15.66
N PRO A 255 -0.48 0.49 17.00
CA PRO A 255 -1.79 0.44 17.65
C PRO A 255 -2.57 1.73 17.33
N GLU A 256 -3.74 1.58 16.70
CA GLU A 256 -4.59 2.70 16.26
C GLU A 256 -3.90 3.80 15.43
N GLY A 257 -2.74 3.51 14.83
CA GLY A 257 -2.03 4.49 14.00
C GLY A 257 -1.22 5.53 14.78
N LYS A 258 -1.06 5.38 16.10
CA LYS A 258 -0.42 6.39 16.96
C LYS A 258 0.97 5.97 17.43
N ARG A 259 1.93 6.90 17.44
CA ARG A 259 3.28 6.72 18.02
C ARG A 259 3.79 8.04 18.62
N ALA A 260 4.29 8.04 19.86
CA ALA A 260 4.77 9.26 20.52
C ALA A 260 3.69 10.39 20.53
N PRO A 261 3.93 11.61 21.03
CA PRO A 261 2.85 12.60 21.17
C PRO A 261 2.31 13.15 19.84
N ASP A 262 3.10 13.10 18.76
CA ASP A 262 2.80 13.88 17.55
C ASP A 262 2.58 13.04 16.26
N VAL A 263 2.85 11.72 16.27
CA VAL A 263 2.60 10.87 15.08
C VAL A 263 1.19 10.30 15.17
N ASP A 264 0.36 10.69 14.20
CA ASP A 264 -1.01 10.21 14.00
C ASP A 264 -1.16 9.81 12.53
N ILE A 265 -1.30 8.51 12.30
CA ILE A 265 -1.36 7.90 10.98
C ILE A 265 -2.73 7.27 10.81
N LEU A 266 -3.41 7.57 9.70
CA LEU A 266 -4.62 6.88 9.33
C LEU A 266 -4.37 5.37 9.24
N ASP A 267 -5.24 4.59 9.88
CA ASP A 267 -5.15 3.14 9.86
C ASP A 267 -5.64 2.59 8.51
N VAL A 268 -4.72 2.37 7.56
CA VAL A 268 -5.07 1.90 6.20
C VAL A 268 -5.61 0.47 6.19
N SER A 269 -5.46 -0.27 7.29
CA SER A 269 -6.05 -1.61 7.43
C SER A 269 -7.58 -1.62 7.19
N ARG A 270 -8.25 -0.48 7.41
CA ARG A 270 -9.69 -0.29 7.15
C ARG A 270 -10.06 -0.44 5.67
N VAL A 271 -9.21 0.04 4.77
CA VAL A 271 -9.39 -0.11 3.31
C VAL A 271 -8.81 -1.44 2.84
N MET A 272 -7.66 -1.83 3.38
CA MET A 272 -6.97 -3.07 2.96
C MET A 272 -7.80 -4.33 3.24
N ASP A 273 -8.65 -4.31 4.27
CA ASP A 273 -9.61 -5.38 4.53
C ASP A 273 -10.50 -5.67 3.31
N ALA A 274 -11.00 -4.61 2.66
CA ALA A 274 -11.80 -4.72 1.45
C ALA A 274 -10.95 -5.03 0.21
N MET A 275 -9.73 -4.47 0.12
CA MET A 275 -8.84 -4.71 -1.04
C MET A 275 -8.45 -6.19 -1.18
N ILE A 276 -8.27 -6.90 -0.06
CA ILE A 276 -8.05 -8.35 -0.05
C ILE A 276 -9.25 -9.08 -0.67
N ASP A 277 -10.48 -8.73 -0.25
CA ASP A 277 -11.70 -9.37 -0.78
C ASP A 277 -11.93 -9.02 -2.26
N LEU A 278 -11.63 -7.78 -2.66
CA LEU A 278 -11.75 -7.32 -4.04
C LEU A 278 -10.79 -8.09 -4.96
N LEU A 279 -9.51 -8.21 -4.59
CA LEU A 279 -8.56 -8.98 -5.38
C LEU A 279 -8.92 -10.46 -5.43
N ASP A 280 -9.28 -11.04 -4.28
CA ASP A 280 -9.66 -12.46 -4.19
C ASP A 280 -10.86 -12.78 -5.08
N ASN A 281 -11.95 -12.00 -4.99
CA ASN A 281 -13.13 -12.18 -5.84
C ASN A 281 -12.82 -11.94 -7.32
N TRP A 282 -11.91 -11.00 -7.61
CA TRP A 282 -11.52 -10.75 -9.00
C TRP A 282 -10.77 -11.94 -9.58
N VAL A 283 -9.78 -12.48 -8.87
CA VAL A 283 -9.00 -13.65 -9.30
C VAL A 283 -9.88 -14.89 -9.36
N GLU A 284 -10.64 -15.19 -8.31
CA GLU A 284 -11.36 -16.46 -8.18
C GLU A 284 -12.65 -16.53 -8.97
N LYS A 285 -13.40 -15.44 -9.01
CA LYS A 285 -14.76 -15.42 -9.54
C LYS A 285 -14.90 -14.55 -10.78
N GLY A 286 -13.84 -13.85 -11.19
CA GLY A 286 -13.90 -12.88 -12.27
C GLY A 286 -14.73 -11.64 -11.93
N ILE A 287 -15.08 -11.41 -10.67
CA ILE A 287 -15.88 -10.25 -10.27
C ILE A 287 -14.96 -9.04 -10.23
N GLU A 288 -15.16 -8.12 -11.18
CA GLU A 288 -14.33 -6.92 -11.25
C GLU A 288 -14.50 -6.04 -10.00
N PRO A 289 -13.39 -5.48 -9.49
CA PRO A 289 -13.42 -4.45 -8.47
C PRO A 289 -13.93 -3.12 -9.08
N PRO A 290 -14.33 -2.15 -8.24
CA PRO A 290 -14.70 -0.81 -8.70
C PRO A 290 -13.62 -0.19 -9.60
N PRO A 291 -13.97 0.79 -10.45
CA PRO A 291 -12.98 1.54 -11.23
C PRO A 291 -11.84 2.11 -10.37
N SER A 292 -10.70 2.37 -11.00
CA SER A 292 -9.59 3.06 -10.35
C SER A 292 -10.05 4.38 -9.74
N MET A 293 -9.50 4.74 -8.58
CA MET A 293 -9.84 5.96 -7.85
C MET A 293 -8.58 6.81 -7.66
N SER A 294 -8.59 8.03 -8.20
CA SER A 294 -7.45 8.94 -8.19
C SER A 294 -7.95 10.38 -8.24
N SER A 295 -7.27 11.27 -7.53
CA SER A 295 -7.54 12.71 -7.64
C SER A 295 -6.74 13.36 -8.78
N TRP A 296 -6.09 12.57 -9.64
CA TRP A 296 -5.44 13.04 -10.86
C TRP A 296 -6.40 12.91 -12.03
N HIS A 297 -6.68 14.01 -12.73
CA HIS A 297 -7.66 14.04 -13.84
C HIS A 297 -7.39 12.92 -14.85
N GLU A 298 -6.14 12.68 -15.22
CA GLU A 298 -5.77 11.68 -16.22
C GLU A 298 -6.13 10.24 -15.83
N LEU A 299 -6.52 9.98 -14.57
CA LEU A 299 -7.01 8.68 -14.08
C LEU A 299 -8.43 8.73 -13.50
N GLY A 300 -8.81 9.84 -12.88
CA GLY A 300 -10.07 10.00 -12.15
C GLY A 300 -11.21 10.66 -12.94
N ASP A 301 -10.87 11.37 -14.03
CA ASP A 301 -11.77 11.99 -15.01
C ASP A 301 -11.80 11.08 -16.25
N LEU A 302 -12.76 10.15 -16.27
CA LEU A 302 -12.84 9.08 -17.26
C LEU A 302 -13.38 9.55 -18.61
N ASP A 303 -14.29 10.53 -18.61
CA ASP A 303 -14.90 11.07 -19.82
C ASP A 303 -14.24 12.37 -20.32
N LYS A 304 -13.29 12.91 -19.55
CA LYS A 304 -12.48 14.10 -19.86
C LYS A 304 -13.32 15.38 -19.90
N ASP A 305 -14.38 15.44 -19.09
CA ASP A 305 -15.24 16.62 -18.98
C ASP A 305 -14.74 17.65 -17.96
N GLY A 306 -13.65 17.34 -17.24
CA GLY A 306 -13.05 18.18 -16.20
C GLY A 306 -13.58 17.88 -14.79
N VAL A 307 -14.49 16.93 -14.63
CA VAL A 307 -14.98 16.41 -13.35
C VAL A 307 -14.21 15.14 -12.99
N ILE A 308 -14.07 14.85 -11.70
CA ILE A 308 -13.44 13.60 -11.24
C ILE A 308 -14.56 12.69 -10.71
N GLU A 309 -14.97 11.68 -11.49
CA GLU A 309 -16.03 10.73 -11.13
C GLU A 309 -15.57 9.80 -10.01
N ASN A 310 -14.28 9.43 -10.05
CA ASN A 310 -13.67 8.47 -9.15
C ASN A 310 -12.54 9.12 -8.35
N PRO A 311 -12.85 10.05 -7.41
CA PRO A 311 -11.83 10.72 -6.62
C PRO A 311 -11.12 9.73 -5.68
N ALA A 312 -9.94 10.11 -5.19
CA ALA A 312 -9.21 9.31 -4.20
C ALA A 312 -10.08 8.95 -2.98
N ILE A 313 -9.73 7.85 -2.32
CA ILE A 313 -10.43 7.33 -1.15
C ILE A 313 -10.20 8.28 0.03
N ARG A 314 -11.30 8.83 0.55
CA ARG A 314 -11.36 9.54 1.83
C ARG A 314 -12.00 8.63 2.87
N LEU A 315 -11.21 8.20 3.85
CA LEU A 315 -11.75 7.59 5.07
C LEU A 315 -12.59 8.61 5.87
N PRO A 316 -13.47 8.18 6.78
CA PRO A 316 -14.30 9.08 7.59
C PRO A 316 -13.52 10.22 8.27
N GLU A 317 -12.30 9.96 8.74
CA GLU A 317 -11.40 10.96 9.33
C GLU A 317 -11.07 12.13 8.38
N LEU A 318 -11.10 11.89 7.06
CA LEU A 318 -10.77 12.87 6.02
C LEU A 318 -12.04 13.42 5.34
N ALA A 319 -13.08 12.59 5.23
CA ALA A 319 -14.36 13.01 4.70
C ALA A 319 -15.13 13.93 5.67
N CYS A 320 -14.90 13.76 6.97
CA CYS A 320 -15.52 14.51 8.05
C CYS A 320 -14.42 15.06 8.99
N PRO A 321 -13.57 15.97 8.51
CA PRO A 321 -12.32 16.30 9.16
C PRO A 321 -12.53 17.12 10.43
N THR A 322 -11.87 16.75 11.52
CA THR A 322 -11.76 17.57 12.74
C THR A 322 -10.41 18.32 12.81
N GLY A 323 -9.62 18.16 11.76
CA GLY A 323 -8.28 18.70 11.59
C GLY A 323 -7.70 18.22 10.26
N ILE A 324 -6.40 18.43 10.07
CA ILE A 324 -5.69 18.07 8.84
C ILE A 324 -4.58 17.06 9.15
N TYR A 325 -4.48 16.06 8.29
CA TYR A 325 -3.32 15.18 8.22
C TYR A 325 -2.29 15.75 7.28
N ALA A 326 -1.03 15.79 7.71
CA ALA A 326 0.09 16.29 6.91
C ALA A 326 1.34 15.42 7.09
N PRO A 327 2.28 15.44 6.14
CA PRO A 327 3.55 14.73 6.27
C PRO A 327 4.34 15.22 7.48
N TYR A 328 4.82 14.29 8.31
CA TYR A 328 5.48 14.61 9.56
C TYR A 328 6.77 15.45 9.36
N PRO A 329 6.98 16.54 10.14
CA PRO A 329 8.13 17.43 9.96
C PRO A 329 9.47 16.73 10.28
N PRO A 330 10.57 17.04 9.56
CA PRO A 330 11.87 16.37 9.76
C PRO A 330 12.53 16.71 11.10
N SER A 331 12.05 17.77 11.77
CA SER A 331 12.54 18.20 13.08
C SER A 331 12.25 17.19 14.20
N GLY A 332 11.32 16.24 14.00
CA GLY A 332 11.15 15.11 14.90
C GLY A 332 12.03 13.94 14.46
N LYS A 333 13.02 13.65 15.32
CA LYS A 333 14.27 12.92 15.04
C LYS A 333 14.18 11.52 14.42
N ASP A 334 13.00 10.88 14.38
CA ASP A 334 12.87 9.43 14.08
C ASP A 334 11.72 9.03 13.14
N ALA A 335 10.93 9.99 12.64
CA ALA A 335 9.69 9.75 11.88
C ALA A 335 9.82 10.18 10.40
N GLY A 336 10.25 11.44 10.20
CA GLY A 336 10.46 12.04 8.89
C GLY A 336 9.23 12.05 7.99
N ILE A 337 9.45 12.43 6.73
CA ILE A 337 8.40 12.66 5.72
C ILE A 337 7.59 11.41 5.35
N THR A 338 8.02 10.23 5.81
CA THR A 338 7.35 8.94 5.60
C THR A 338 6.21 8.66 6.58
N GLU A 339 6.08 9.46 7.65
CA GLU A 339 4.96 9.38 8.59
C GLU A 339 4.03 10.59 8.42
N THR A 340 2.88 10.57 9.09
CA THR A 340 1.96 11.71 9.15
C THR A 340 1.75 12.15 10.59
N PHE A 341 1.38 13.42 10.73
CA PHE A 341 0.80 13.96 11.96
C PHE A 341 -0.61 14.48 11.68
N PHE A 342 -1.35 14.69 12.75
CA PHE A 342 -2.67 15.31 12.74
C PHE A 342 -2.63 16.65 13.47
N THR A 343 -3.30 17.66 12.93
CA THR A 343 -3.47 18.97 13.58
C THR A 343 -4.94 19.36 13.63
N PRO A 344 -5.51 19.60 14.81
CA PRO A 344 -6.94 19.91 14.97
C PRO A 344 -7.30 21.31 14.46
N PHE A 345 -8.59 21.49 14.13
CA PHE A 345 -9.19 22.81 13.92
C PHE A 345 -9.56 23.44 15.28
N ASP A 346 -8.63 24.22 15.86
CA ASP A 346 -8.78 24.77 17.21
C ASP A 346 -9.04 26.28 17.29
N GLY A 347 -8.78 27.04 16.22
CA GLY A 347 -8.94 28.50 16.21
C GLY A 347 -7.91 29.27 17.04
N LYS A 348 -6.88 28.61 17.59
CA LYS A 348 -6.02 29.15 18.66
C LYS A 348 -4.54 29.11 18.35
N GLU A 349 -4.08 28.02 17.76
CA GLU A 349 -2.66 27.83 17.47
C GLU A 349 -2.33 28.29 16.04
N LEU A 350 -1.06 28.57 15.79
CA LEU A 350 -0.59 28.81 14.42
C LEU A 350 -0.62 27.52 13.61
N GLU A 351 -0.80 27.67 12.31
CA GLU A 351 -0.64 26.58 11.36
C GLU A 351 0.72 25.89 11.52
N PRO A 352 0.73 24.54 11.49
CA PRO A 352 1.94 23.76 11.70
C PRO A 352 2.83 23.83 10.45
N LEU A 353 4.09 23.41 10.61
CA LEU A 353 4.96 23.14 9.47
C LEU A 353 4.90 21.65 9.11
N ASP A 354 4.95 21.35 7.82
CA ASP A 354 4.99 19.99 7.30
C ASP A 354 6.42 19.42 7.20
N GLY A 355 6.52 18.23 6.63
CA GLY A 355 7.75 17.54 6.25
C GLY A 355 8.79 18.35 5.45
N ARG A 356 8.44 19.51 4.88
CA ARG A 356 9.35 20.40 4.13
C ARG A 356 9.76 21.62 4.94
N GLY A 357 9.17 21.82 6.12
CA GLY A 357 9.22 23.10 6.81
C GLY A 357 8.32 24.17 6.19
N LEU A 358 7.41 23.79 5.27
CA LEU A 358 6.39 24.70 4.73
C LEU A 358 5.18 24.68 5.66
N PHE A 359 4.51 25.82 5.84
CA PHE A 359 3.29 25.83 6.64
C PHE A 359 2.18 25.05 5.92
N VAL A 360 1.37 24.34 6.71
CA VAL A 360 0.16 23.69 6.21
C VAL A 360 -0.92 24.77 6.14
N ASP A 361 -1.23 25.23 4.93
CA ASP A 361 -2.29 26.21 4.68
C ASP A 361 -3.66 25.56 4.94
N MET A 362 -4.16 25.69 6.16
CA MET A 362 -5.39 25.05 6.61
C MET A 362 -6.63 25.86 6.18
N ASN A 363 -6.47 27.18 5.99
CA ASN A 363 -7.54 28.13 5.69
C ASN A 363 -7.53 28.69 4.25
N PHE A 364 -6.58 28.24 3.41
CA PHE A 364 -6.41 28.64 2.00
C PHE A 364 -6.08 30.13 1.80
N THR A 365 -5.50 30.78 2.81
CA THR A 365 -5.09 32.20 2.73
C THR A 365 -3.73 32.40 2.08
N ARG A 366 -2.96 31.32 1.87
CA ARG A 366 -1.59 31.32 1.33
C ARG A 366 -0.57 32.08 2.19
N VAL A 367 -0.92 32.38 3.43
CA VAL A 367 -0.02 32.94 4.45
C VAL A 367 -0.17 32.11 5.71
N ARG A 368 0.90 32.03 6.52
CA ARG A 368 0.84 31.31 7.79
C ARG A 368 -0.02 32.09 8.78
N ASP A 369 -1.18 31.55 9.12
CA ASP A 369 -2.14 32.20 10.02
C ASP A 369 -2.44 31.30 11.24
N PHE A 370 -3.38 31.74 12.08
CA PHE A 370 -4.05 30.89 13.04
C PHE A 370 -4.90 29.84 12.33
N ARG A 371 -4.93 28.63 12.91
CA ARG A 371 -5.76 27.53 12.44
C ARG A 371 -7.22 27.95 12.43
N GLU A 372 -8.00 27.43 11.49
CA GLU A 372 -9.46 27.61 11.51
C GLU A 372 -10.07 26.96 12.75
N THR A 373 -11.18 27.53 13.23
CA THR A 373 -12.11 26.80 14.09
C THR A 373 -12.80 25.70 13.27
N ILE A 374 -13.28 24.65 13.95
CA ILE A 374 -14.00 23.57 13.27
C ILE A 374 -15.24 24.06 12.50
N ASP A 375 -15.95 25.08 13.00
CA ASP A 375 -17.09 25.69 12.31
C ASP A 375 -16.67 26.29 10.97
N GLN A 376 -15.60 27.10 10.97
CA GLN A 376 -15.07 27.75 9.77
C GLN A 376 -14.64 26.71 8.73
N ALA A 377 -13.88 25.71 9.16
CA ALA A 377 -13.42 24.64 8.28
C ALA A 377 -14.60 23.86 7.67
N TRP A 378 -15.61 23.51 8.46
CA TRP A 378 -16.77 22.76 7.97
C TRP A 378 -17.66 23.59 7.04
N ILE A 379 -17.81 24.89 7.29
CA ILE A 379 -18.52 25.80 6.37
C ILE A 379 -17.75 25.90 5.04
N ARG A 380 -16.43 26.10 5.09
CA ARG A 380 -15.57 26.18 3.89
C ARG A 380 -15.61 24.89 3.06
N LEU A 381 -15.66 23.74 3.72
CA LEU A 381 -15.77 22.43 3.08
C LEU A 381 -17.20 22.09 2.60
N GLY A 382 -18.18 22.96 2.86
CA GLY A 382 -19.59 22.73 2.50
C GLY A 382 -20.28 21.63 3.32
N LEU A 383 -19.72 21.27 4.47
CA LEU A 383 -20.28 20.31 5.43
C LEU A 383 -21.27 20.96 6.40
N LEU A 384 -21.19 22.28 6.57
CA LEU A 384 -22.15 23.12 7.28
C LEU A 384 -22.59 24.29 6.38
N LYS A 385 -23.80 24.80 6.61
CA LYS A 385 -24.26 26.05 6.00
C LYS A 385 -23.70 27.27 6.75
N PRO A 386 -23.62 28.45 6.09
CA PRO A 386 -23.27 29.69 6.77
C PRO A 386 -24.14 29.93 8.01
N GLY A 387 -23.51 30.12 9.17
CA GLY A 387 -24.17 30.35 10.46
C GLY A 387 -24.53 29.10 11.26
N GLU A 388 -24.39 27.89 10.69
CA GLU A 388 -24.51 26.65 11.46
C GLU A 388 -23.27 26.42 12.33
N ARG A 389 -23.45 25.68 13.43
CA ARG A 389 -22.38 25.29 14.36
C ARG A 389 -22.08 23.81 14.23
N PHE A 390 -20.81 23.46 14.35
CA PHE A 390 -20.38 22.08 14.46
C PHE A 390 -21.03 21.43 15.68
N SER A 391 -21.51 20.22 15.49
CA SER A 391 -22.17 19.44 16.53
C SER A 391 -21.91 17.96 16.32
N LYS A 392 -22.11 17.17 17.38
CA LYS A 392 -22.03 15.71 17.31
C LYS A 392 -22.99 15.12 16.27
N ASP A 393 -24.18 15.68 16.13
CA ASP A 393 -25.17 15.21 15.15
C ASP A 393 -24.73 15.51 13.71
N ALA A 394 -24.18 16.69 13.45
CA ALA A 394 -23.61 17.03 12.14
C ALA A 394 -22.42 16.11 11.80
N TYR A 395 -21.55 15.85 12.78
CA TYR A 395 -20.43 14.92 12.63
C TYR A 395 -20.89 13.50 12.29
N ASN A 396 -21.80 12.95 13.10
CA ASN A 396 -22.33 11.61 12.89
C ASN A 396 -23.09 11.46 11.57
N ALA A 397 -23.82 12.49 11.13
CA ALA A 397 -24.48 12.52 9.83
C ALA A 397 -23.46 12.46 8.67
N CYS A 398 -22.37 13.25 8.77
CA CYS A 398 -21.28 13.20 7.80
C CYS A 398 -20.62 11.82 7.75
N VAL A 399 -20.24 11.27 8.92
CA VAL A 399 -19.57 9.96 9.00
C VAL A 399 -20.46 8.88 8.40
N LYS A 400 -21.76 8.85 8.75
CA LYS A 400 -22.72 7.90 8.17
C LYS A 400 -22.77 8.01 6.65
N LYS A 401 -22.82 9.22 6.08
CA LYS A 401 -22.80 9.44 4.63
C LYS A 401 -21.51 8.90 4.00
N SER A 402 -20.36 9.16 4.62
CA SER A 402 -19.06 8.65 4.17
C SER A 402 -19.04 7.11 4.17
N LEU A 403 -19.50 6.47 5.25
CA LEU A 403 -19.57 5.02 5.36
C LEU A 403 -20.46 4.37 4.30
N GLU A 404 -21.67 4.90 4.08
CA GLU A 404 -22.56 4.39 3.03
C GLU A 404 -21.96 4.57 1.63
N THR A 405 -21.27 5.69 1.37
CA THR A 405 -20.58 5.91 0.10
C THR A 405 -19.49 4.86 -0.13
N LEU A 406 -18.61 4.65 0.85
CA LEU A 406 -17.52 3.68 0.72
C LEU A 406 -18.04 2.23 0.65
N LYS A 407 -19.11 1.91 1.39
CA LYS A 407 -19.78 0.60 1.35
C LYS A 407 -20.43 0.34 -0.01
N ALA A 408 -21.12 1.31 -0.58
CA ALA A 408 -21.71 1.20 -1.93
C ALA A 408 -20.63 0.94 -2.99
N ARG A 409 -19.44 1.52 -2.80
CA ARG A 409 -18.25 1.28 -3.62
C ARG A 409 -17.48 0.00 -3.24
N LYS A 410 -17.96 -0.82 -2.29
CA LYS A 410 -17.28 -2.04 -1.81
C LYS A 410 -15.86 -1.79 -1.25
N LEU A 411 -15.58 -0.59 -0.77
CA LEU A 411 -14.29 -0.19 -0.20
C LEU A 411 -14.22 -0.35 1.31
N LEU A 412 -15.35 -0.72 1.94
CA LEU A 412 -15.42 -1.10 3.35
C LEU A 412 -16.12 -2.45 3.47
N THR A 413 -15.57 -3.31 4.31
CA THR A 413 -16.23 -4.55 4.74
C THR A 413 -17.31 -4.23 5.79
N PRO A 414 -18.28 -5.14 6.00
CA PRO A 414 -19.25 -4.99 7.09
C PRO A 414 -18.59 -4.80 8.47
N ARG A 415 -17.48 -5.51 8.72
CA ARG A 415 -16.71 -5.38 9.95
C ARG A 415 -16.19 -3.96 10.18
N VAL A 416 -15.63 -3.35 9.14
CA VAL A 416 -15.08 -1.99 9.24
C VAL A 416 -16.19 -0.95 9.34
N HIS A 417 -17.31 -1.15 8.64
CA HIS A 417 -18.51 -0.31 8.78
C HIS A 417 -19.05 -0.33 10.21
N GLU A 418 -19.12 -1.51 10.83
CA GLU A 418 -19.54 -1.65 12.22
C GLU A 418 -18.57 -0.97 13.19
N PHE A 419 -17.25 -1.09 12.98
CA PHE A 419 -16.23 -0.40 13.78
C PHE A 419 -16.49 1.11 13.82
N TYR A 420 -16.69 1.77 12.68
CA TYR A 420 -16.99 3.20 12.67
C TYR A 420 -18.36 3.52 13.29
N THR A 421 -19.35 2.66 13.09
CA THR A 421 -20.68 2.81 13.69
C THR A 421 -20.63 2.75 15.22
N GLN A 422 -19.80 1.89 15.80
CA GLN A 422 -19.58 1.82 17.23
C GLN A 422 -18.81 3.05 17.74
N ARG A 423 -17.82 3.54 16.98
CA ARG A 423 -17.05 4.75 17.32
C ARG A 423 -17.93 6.01 17.37
N MET A 424 -18.91 6.14 16.47
CA MET A 424 -19.91 7.23 16.49
C MET A 424 -20.81 7.24 17.75
N LYS A 425 -20.94 6.11 18.45
CA LYS A 425 -21.74 6.02 19.69
C LYS A 425 -20.95 6.43 20.92
N THR A 426 -19.64 6.28 20.87
CA THR A 426 -18.72 6.44 22.01
C THR A 426 -18.07 7.81 22.06
N ASN A 427 -17.76 8.38 20.90
CA ASN A 427 -17.52 9.82 20.72
C ASN A 427 -18.86 10.54 20.63
#